data_AF-A0A7X7N347-F1
#
_entry.id   AF-A0A7X7N347-F1
#
_cell.length_a   1.000
_cell.length_b   1.000
_cell.length_c   1.000
_cell.angle_alpha   90.00
_cell.angle_beta   90.00
_cell.angle_gamma   90.00
#
_symmetry.space_group_name_H-M   'P 1'
#
loop_
_entity.id
_entity.type
_entity.pdbx_description
1 polymer ?
#
loop_
_entity_poly.entity_id
_entity_poly.type
_entity_poly.pdbx_seq_one_letter_code
_entity_poly.pdbx_strand_id
1 'polypeptide(L)'
;MNDPNTYTRLRERLEEIVVQVRSKDVPLEKSLDLYEEALRLGSRCAEMIDRTDFSSEELEAIADDAAVLLDNTSDEREKDSNQSPENDSDYACDDDASESDNYSTEGIAESR
;
A
#
# COMPACT_ATOMS: atom_id res chain seq x y z
N MET A 1 12.48 -15.42 16.15
CA MET A 1 11.37 -16.32 16.55
C MET A 1 10.07 -15.73 16.06
N ASN A 2 9.52 -16.30 15.00
CA ASN A 2 8.19 -15.97 14.49
C ASN A 2 7.21 -16.93 15.19
N ASP A 3 6.49 -16.46 16.21
CA ASP A 3 5.61 -17.34 16.98
C ASP A 3 4.35 -17.67 16.16
N PRO A 4 4.02 -18.95 15.89
CA PRO A 4 2.82 -19.32 15.13
C PRO A 4 1.50 -18.88 15.81
N ASN A 5 1.55 -18.69 17.13
CA ASN A 5 0.44 -18.10 17.89
C ASN A 5 0.19 -16.62 17.55
N THR A 6 1.23 -15.89 17.11
CA THR A 6 1.10 -14.47 16.75
C THR A 6 0.38 -14.31 15.41
N TYR A 7 0.74 -15.10 14.39
CA TYR A 7 0.04 -15.08 13.10
C TYR A 7 -1.43 -15.47 13.25
N THR A 8 -1.72 -16.51 14.02
CA THR A 8 -3.10 -16.97 14.27
C THR A 8 -3.94 -15.86 14.93
N ARG A 9 -3.39 -15.14 15.91
CA ARG A 9 -4.07 -13.99 16.55
C ARG A 9 -4.28 -12.82 15.60
N LEU A 10 -3.31 -12.50 14.75
CA LEU A 10 -3.44 -11.47 13.72
C LEU A 10 -4.58 -11.80 12.75
N ARG A 11 -4.67 -13.07 12.34
CA ARG A 11 -5.74 -13.60 11.48
C ARG A 11 -7.11 -13.53 12.16
N GLU A 12 -7.21 -13.94 13.43
CA GLU A 12 -8.45 -13.84 14.22
C GLU A 12 -8.93 -12.39 14.34
N ARG A 13 -8.02 -11.44 14.57
CA ARG A 13 -8.36 -10.01 14.64
C ARG A 13 -8.87 -9.48 13.30
N LEU A 14 -8.27 -9.89 12.18
CA LEU A 14 -8.75 -9.54 10.84
C LEU A 14 -10.17 -10.08 10.60
N GLU A 15 -10.46 -11.32 11.00
CA GLU A 15 -11.81 -11.89 10.91
C GLU A 15 -12.83 -11.12 11.75
N GLU A 16 -12.46 -10.72 12.97
CA GLU A 16 -13.30 -9.89 13.84
C GLU A 16 -13.62 -8.53 13.20
N ILE A 17 -12.63 -7.89 12.59
CA ILE A 17 -12.81 -6.62 11.86
C ILE A 17 -13.77 -6.81 10.68
N VAL A 18 -13.65 -7.90 9.91
CA VAL A 18 -14.55 -8.21 8.79
C VAL A 18 -16.00 -8.34 9.26
N VAL A 19 -16.25 -8.97 10.41
CA VAL A 19 -17.59 -9.06 11.00
C VAL A 19 -18.12 -7.67 11.37
N GLN A 20 -17.29 -6.83 11.98
CA GLN A 20 -17.67 -5.48 12.37
C GLN A 20 -17.98 -4.57 11.17
N VAL A 21 -17.13 -4.56 10.15
CA VAL A 21 -17.32 -3.73 8.93
C VAL A 21 -18.57 -4.14 8.15
N ARG A 22 -18.96 -5.42 8.21
CA ARG A 22 -20.20 -5.91 7.59
C ARG A 22 -21.46 -5.61 8.39
N SER A 23 -21.32 -5.19 9.65
CA SER A 23 -22.46 -4.83 10.48
C SER A 23 -23.02 -3.47 10.06
N LYS A 24 -24.34 -3.39 9.89
CA LYS A 24 -25.05 -2.14 9.57
C LYS A 24 -25.12 -1.18 10.75
N ASP A 25 -24.77 -1.66 11.94
CA ASP A 25 -24.81 -0.87 13.18
C ASP A 25 -23.50 -0.09 13.42
N VAL A 26 -22.48 -0.28 12.58
CA VAL A 26 -21.20 0.43 12.67
C VAL A 26 -21.26 1.70 11.81
N PRO A 27 -21.03 2.89 12.39
CA PRO A 27 -21.03 4.14 11.62
C PRO A 27 -19.86 4.17 10.64
N LEU A 28 -20.04 4.90 9.53
CA LEU A 28 -19.08 4.94 8.42
C LEU A 28 -17.66 5.32 8.89
N GLU A 29 -17.52 6.37 9.69
CA GLU A 29 -16.24 6.80 10.24
C GLU A 29 -15.54 5.66 11.00
N LYS A 30 -16.31 4.89 11.79
CA LYS A 30 -15.76 3.75 12.52
C LYS A 30 -15.38 2.59 11.62
N SER A 31 -16.10 2.40 10.51
CA SER A 31 -15.73 1.39 9.50
C SER A 31 -14.43 1.75 8.77
N LEU A 32 -14.13 3.04 8.61
CA LEU A 32 -12.88 3.52 8.01
C LEU A 32 -11.68 3.30 8.95
N ASP A 33 -11.83 3.61 10.24
CA ASP A 33 -10.79 3.30 11.25
C ASP A 33 -10.44 1.80 11.25
N LEU A 34 -11.48 0.95 11.21
CA LEU A 34 -11.34 -0.50 11.18
C LEU A 34 -10.67 -0.99 9.89
N TYR A 35 -10.92 -0.32 8.77
CA TYR A 35 -10.25 -0.61 7.50
C TYR A 35 -8.76 -0.29 7.55
N GLU A 36 -8.38 0.86 8.13
CA GLU A 36 -6.97 1.22 8.33
C GLU A 36 -6.26 0.27 9.31
N GLU A 37 -6.96 -0.19 10.35
CA GLU A 37 -6.46 -1.25 11.24
C GLU A 37 -6.23 -2.54 10.45
N ALA A 38 -7.20 -2.97 9.63
CA ALA A 38 -7.06 -4.17 8.79
C ALA A 38 -5.89 -4.06 7.81
N LEU A 39 -5.64 -2.88 7.24
CA LEU A 39 -4.51 -2.65 6.33
C LEU A 39 -3.17 -2.86 7.05
N ARG A 40 -3.03 -2.31 8.27
CA ARG A 40 -1.81 -2.50 9.09
C ARG A 40 -1.59 -3.96 9.48
N LEU A 41 -2.65 -4.66 9.87
CA LEU A 41 -2.59 -6.09 10.20
C LEU A 41 -2.25 -6.92 8.96
N GLY A 42 -2.82 -6.59 7.81
CA GLY A 42 -2.57 -7.23 6.53
C GLY A 42 -1.10 -7.13 6.10
N SER A 43 -0.50 -5.95 6.18
CA SER A 43 0.93 -5.76 5.88
C SER A 43 1.82 -6.58 6.80
N ARG A 44 1.47 -6.68 8.09
CA ARG A 44 2.22 -7.49 9.06
C ARG A 44 2.09 -9.00 8.81
N CYS A 45 0.90 -9.46 8.42
CA CYS A 45 0.69 -10.84 8.00
C CYS A 45 1.48 -11.16 6.73
N ALA A 46 1.47 -10.26 5.75
CA ALA A 46 2.24 -10.42 4.51
C ALA A 46 3.74 -10.49 4.80
N GLU A 47 4.28 -9.60 5.63
CA GLU A 47 5.69 -9.63 6.05
C GLU A 47 6.07 -10.93 6.76
N MET A 48 5.17 -11.48 7.59
CA MET A 48 5.40 -12.76 8.26
C MET A 48 5.39 -13.97 7.32
N ILE A 49 4.62 -13.92 6.23
CA ILE A 49 4.58 -14.97 5.20
C ILE A 49 5.76 -14.85 4.24
N ASP A 50 6.16 -13.62 3.92
CA ASP A 50 7.26 -13.30 3.01
C ASP A 50 8.63 -13.67 3.61
N ARG A 51 8.73 -13.61 4.95
CA ARG A 51 9.80 -14.26 5.72
C ARG A 51 9.59 -15.78 5.70
N THR A 52 9.85 -16.36 4.54
CA THR A 52 9.96 -17.79 4.29
C THR A 52 10.63 -18.50 5.47
N ASP A 53 9.85 -19.33 6.18
CA ASP A 53 10.34 -20.21 7.24
C ASP A 53 11.16 -21.34 6.59
N PHE A 54 12.39 -21.05 6.15
CA PHE A 54 13.34 -22.10 5.80
C PHE A 54 13.73 -22.85 7.07
N SER A 55 13.60 -24.18 7.02
CA SER A 55 14.26 -25.06 7.99
C SER A 55 15.75 -24.71 8.04
N SER A 56 16.40 -24.83 9.21
CA SER A 56 17.86 -24.67 9.30
C SER A 56 18.61 -25.56 8.30
N GLU A 57 18.03 -26.70 7.95
CA GLU A 57 18.55 -27.66 6.96
C GLU A 57 18.38 -27.15 5.51
N GLU A 58 17.26 -26.50 5.18
CA GLU A 58 17.07 -25.86 3.85
C GLU A 58 17.92 -24.61 3.71
N LEU A 59 18.10 -23.85 4.78
CA LEU A 59 18.93 -22.65 4.79
C LEU A 59 20.42 -22.99 4.61
N GLU A 60 20.87 -24.14 5.15
CA GLU A 60 22.21 -24.69 4.93
C GLU A 60 22.39 -25.20 3.50
N ALA A 61 21.38 -25.90 2.94
CA ALA A 61 21.40 -26.31 1.53
C ALA A 61 21.43 -25.13 0.54
N ILE A 62 20.72 -24.04 0.84
CA ILE A 62 20.74 -22.80 0.04
C ILE A 62 22.08 -22.06 0.19
N ALA A 63 22.70 -22.08 1.38
CA ALA A 63 24.02 -21.49 1.59
C ALA A 63 25.13 -22.23 0.83
N ASP A 64 25.05 -23.56 0.78
CA ASP A 64 25.95 -24.39 -0.02
C ASP A 64 25.77 -24.14 -1.52
N ASP A 65 24.55 -23.98 -2.02
CA ASP A 65 24.27 -23.64 -3.44
C ASP A 65 24.68 -22.19 -3.80
N ALA A 66 24.52 -21.24 -2.87
CA ALA A 66 24.92 -19.84 -3.08
C ALA A 66 26.45 -19.67 -3.17
N ALA A 67 27.22 -20.50 -2.47
CA ALA A 67 28.68 -20.53 -2.58
C ALA A 67 29.15 -20.97 -3.99
N VAL A 68 28.36 -21.75 -4.72
CA VAL A 68 28.65 -22.19 -6.10
C VAL A 68 28.39 -21.09 -7.13
N LEU A 69 27.49 -20.13 -6.85
CA LEU A 69 27.16 -19.02 -7.76
C LEU A 69 28.10 -17.81 -7.64
N LEU A 70 28.82 -17.65 -6.52
CA LEU A 70 29.75 -16.52 -6.29
C LEU A 70 31.09 -16.64 -7.03
N ASP A 71 31.41 -17.80 -7.62
CA ASP A 71 32.63 -18.00 -8.43
C ASP A 71 32.51 -17.39 -9.85
N ASN A 72 31.29 -17.05 -10.30
CA ASN A 72 31.04 -16.58 -11.67
C ASN A 72 30.73 -15.08 -11.82
N THR A 73 30.90 -14.26 -10.78
CA THR A 73 30.74 -12.79 -10.87
C THR A 73 31.98 -12.05 -10.39
N SER A 74 33.16 -12.48 -10.84
CA SER A 74 34.34 -11.63 -10.86
C SER A 74 34.42 -10.92 -12.21
N ASP A 75 33.51 -10.01 -12.50
CA ASP A 75 33.77 -8.96 -13.50
C ASP A 75 32.90 -7.73 -13.25
N GLU A 76 33.59 -6.60 -13.17
CA GLU A 76 33.19 -5.30 -12.66
C GLU A 76 31.93 -4.71 -13.32
N ARG A 77 31.05 -4.06 -12.53
CA ARG A 77 30.38 -2.80 -12.93
C ARG A 77 30.11 -1.91 -11.71
N GLU A 78 30.96 -0.88 -11.63
CA GLU A 78 30.59 0.53 -11.52
C GLU A 78 29.41 0.91 -10.61
N LYS A 79 29.78 1.61 -9.55
CA LYS A 79 28.99 2.52 -8.73
C LYS A 79 28.16 3.48 -9.60
N ASP A 80 26.85 3.29 -9.68
CA ASP A 80 25.92 4.34 -10.12
C ASP A 80 24.89 4.63 -9.01
N SER A 81 25.29 5.53 -8.10
CA SER A 81 24.34 6.28 -7.28
C SER A 81 23.82 7.46 -8.09
N ASN A 82 22.71 7.28 -8.79
CA ASN A 82 21.70 8.30 -8.97
C ASN A 82 20.45 7.72 -9.65
N GLN A 83 19.56 7.16 -8.84
CA GLN A 83 18.16 7.05 -9.23
C GLN A 83 17.38 8.01 -8.34
N SER A 84 17.45 9.29 -8.72
CA SER A 84 16.43 10.26 -8.36
C SER A 84 15.13 9.75 -8.97
N PRO A 85 14.04 9.55 -8.21
CA PRO A 85 12.74 9.34 -8.83
C PRO A 85 12.39 10.65 -9.53
N GLU A 86 12.50 10.64 -10.86
CA GLU A 86 11.85 11.61 -11.72
C GLU A 86 10.35 11.39 -11.51
N ASN A 87 9.79 12.20 -10.61
CA ASN A 87 8.36 12.31 -10.48
C ASN A 87 7.91 13.12 -11.70
N ASP A 88 7.62 12.40 -12.79
CA ASP A 88 6.91 12.90 -13.96
C ASP A 88 5.52 13.35 -13.51
N SER A 89 5.45 14.59 -13.02
CA SER A 89 4.19 15.28 -12.79
C SER A 89 3.66 15.79 -14.12
N ASP A 90 3.25 14.87 -14.98
CA ASP A 90 2.44 15.16 -16.18
C ASP A 90 0.98 15.38 -15.77
N TYR A 91 0.74 16.47 -15.06
CA TYR A 91 -0.59 17.11 -14.97
C TYR A 91 -0.50 18.49 -15.60
N ALA A 92 -0.35 18.51 -16.92
CA ALA A 92 -0.69 19.65 -17.75
C ALA A 92 -2.08 19.39 -18.38
N CYS A 93 -3.11 19.86 -17.69
CA CYS A 93 -4.45 20.19 -18.21
C CYS A 93 -5.14 20.97 -17.06
N ASP A 94 -5.64 22.18 -17.18
CA ASP A 94 -5.79 23.12 -18.27
C ASP A 94 -5.80 24.52 -17.63
N ASP A 95 -5.50 25.50 -18.46
CA ASP A 95 -5.63 26.94 -18.26
C ASP A 95 -7.02 27.32 -17.71
N ASP A 96 -7.16 27.62 -16.40
CA ASP A 96 -8.36 28.27 -15.85
C ASP A 96 -8.10 29.77 -15.70
N ALA A 97 -7.88 30.42 -16.84
CA ALA A 97 -8.08 31.84 -16.99
C ALA A 97 -9.56 32.11 -17.29
N SER A 98 -10.35 32.37 -16.24
CA SER A 98 -11.57 33.18 -16.40
C SER A 98 -11.81 34.08 -15.20
N GLU A 99 -11.16 35.24 -15.21
CA GLU A 99 -11.64 36.44 -14.54
C GLU A 99 -12.55 37.18 -15.54
N SER A 100 -13.87 37.20 -15.32
CA SER A 100 -14.77 38.34 -15.58
C SER A 100 -16.26 37.94 -15.55
N ASP A 101 -16.92 38.44 -14.50
CA ASP A 101 -18.26 39.02 -14.46
C ASP A 101 -19.21 38.77 -15.64
N ASN A 102 -20.33 38.08 -15.36
CA ASN A 102 -21.63 38.42 -15.95
C ASN A 102 -22.79 37.86 -15.10
N TYR A 103 -23.08 38.49 -13.97
CA TYR A 103 -24.45 38.49 -13.44
C TYR A 103 -25.28 39.55 -14.18
N SER A 104 -25.55 39.30 -15.46
CA SER A 104 -26.68 39.92 -16.16
C SER A 104 -27.91 39.02 -15.98
N THR A 105 -28.58 39.15 -14.83
CA THR A 105 -29.97 38.72 -14.70
C THR A 105 -30.85 39.76 -15.39
N GLU A 106 -30.97 39.68 -16.72
CA GLU A 106 -32.15 40.22 -17.38
C GLU A 106 -33.35 39.30 -17.13
N GLY A 107 -34.48 39.88 -16.73
CA GLY A 107 -35.77 39.22 -16.89
C GLY A 107 -36.69 39.11 -15.67
N ILE A 108 -36.85 40.16 -14.84
CA ILE A 108 -38.16 40.35 -14.20
C ILE A 108 -39.05 41.07 -15.22
N ALA A 109 -39.63 40.29 -16.12
CA ALA A 109 -40.79 40.67 -16.90
C ALA A 109 -42.01 39.96 -16.30
N GLU A 110 -42.60 40.56 -15.26
CA GLU A 110 -44.03 40.38 -15.02
C GLU A 110 -44.72 41.72 -15.27
N SER A 111 -45.38 41.75 -16.42
CA SER A 111 -46.30 42.80 -16.80
C SER A 111 -47.68 42.51 -16.22
N ARG A 112 -48.25 43.57 -15.64
CA ARG A 112 -49.68 43.88 -15.49
C ARG A 112 -50.40 43.46 -14.22
#